data_AF-A0A2E1KV16-F1
#
_entry.id   AF-A0A2E1KV16-F1
#
_cell.length_a   1.000
_cell.length_b   1.000
_cell.length_c   1.000
_cell.angle_alpha   90.00
_cell.angle_beta   90.00
_cell.angle_gamma   90.00
#
_symmetry.space_group_name_H-M   'P 1'
#
loop_
_entity.id
_entity.type
_entity.pdbx_description
1 polymer ?
#
loop_
_entity_poly.entity_id
_entity_poly.type
_entity_poly.pdbx_seq_one_letter_code
_entity_poly.pdbx_strand_id
1 'polypeptide(L)' 'DILFDEKIAGSFHFTPGQAYEEADNGNRSQVHWDMVHIQRPEYGGGSIYFDGELIRKDGLFVQESLQCLNPEHLLN' A
#
# COMPACT_ATOMS: atom_id res chain seq x y z
N ASP A 1 11.47 -9.89 -6.95
CA ASP A 1 10.76 -11.04 -6.33
C ASP A 1 9.62 -10.40 -5.57
N ILE A 2 8.39 -10.82 -5.83
CA ILE A 2 7.17 -10.12 -5.38
C ILE A 2 7.20 -9.90 -3.85
N LEU A 3 7.77 -10.86 -3.10
CA LEU A 3 7.98 -10.78 -1.66
C LEU A 3 8.83 -9.59 -1.19
N PHE A 4 9.77 -9.12 -2.02
CA PHE A 4 10.58 -7.92 -1.77
C PHE A 4 9.93 -6.67 -2.37
N ASP A 5 9.27 -6.80 -3.53
CA ASP A 5 8.69 -5.69 -4.27
C ASP A 5 7.42 -5.12 -3.58
N GLU A 6 6.65 -5.97 -2.88
CA GLU A 6 5.46 -5.58 -2.11
C GLU A 6 5.80 -4.64 -0.92
N LYS A 7 7.01 -4.76 -0.37
CA LYS A 7 7.45 -4.05 0.85
C LYS A 7 8.31 -2.82 0.56
N ILE A 8 8.29 -2.33 -0.68
CA ILE A 8 9.01 -1.11 -1.05
C ILE A 8 8.39 0.09 -0.33
N ALA A 9 9.20 0.83 0.44
CA ALA A 9 8.73 2.05 1.09
C ALA A 9 8.16 3.03 0.04
N GLY A 10 6.96 3.53 0.31
CA GLY A 10 6.24 4.40 -0.61
C GLY A 10 5.48 3.68 -1.74
N SER A 11 5.36 2.35 -1.70
CA SER A 11 4.41 1.62 -2.54
C SER A 11 3.15 1.22 -1.76
N PHE A 12 2.13 0.79 -2.50
CA PHE A 12 1.06 -0.06 -2.01
C PHE A 12 0.87 -1.20 -3.00
N HIS A 13 0.22 -2.28 -2.57
CA HIS A 13 -0.22 -3.33 -3.50
C HIS A 13 -1.74 -3.43 -3.48
N PHE A 14 -2.27 -3.95 -4.59
CA PHE A 14 -3.66 -4.35 -4.72
C PHE A 14 -3.72 -5.71 -5.40
N THR A 15 -4.59 -6.56 -4.89
CA THR A 15 -4.62 -7.97 -5.29
C THR A 15 -6.01 -8.35 -5.80
N PRO A 16 -6.23 -8.34 -7.12
CA PRO A 16 -7.41 -8.99 -7.70
C PRO A 16 -7.35 -10.51 -7.49
N GLY A 17 -8.50 -11.10 -7.15
CA GLY A 17 -8.67 -12.54 -7.06
C GLY A 17 -8.90 -13.06 -5.64
N GLN A 18 -8.42 -14.27 -5.36
CA GLN A 18 -8.78 -15.06 -4.18
C GLN A 18 -8.52 -14.28 -2.89
N ALA A 19 -9.56 -14.10 -2.07
CA ALA A 19 -9.39 -13.56 -0.74
C ALA A 19 -8.74 -14.58 0.19
N TYR A 20 -7.92 -14.10 1.14
CA TYR A 20 -7.44 -14.91 2.25
C TYR A 20 -8.59 -15.24 3.21
N GLU A 21 -8.48 -16.35 3.94
CA GLU A 21 -9.49 -16.75 4.92
C GLU A 21 -9.57 -15.76 6.09
N GLU A 22 -8.43 -15.21 6.52
CA GLU A 22 -8.32 -14.27 7.63
C GLU A 22 -8.80 -12.85 7.28
N ALA A 23 -8.86 -12.53 5.98
CA ALA A 23 -9.28 -11.23 5.45
C ALA A 23 -10.37 -11.44 4.37
N ASP A 24 -11.30 -12.34 4.63
CA ASP A 24 -12.29 -12.77 3.66
C ASP A 24 -13.28 -11.65 3.33
N ASN A 25 -13.45 -11.38 2.03
CA ASN A 25 -14.45 -10.47 1.50
C ASN A 25 -15.46 -11.19 0.56
N GLY A 26 -15.43 -12.52 0.55
CA GLY A 26 -16.27 -13.37 -0.30
C GLY A 26 -15.73 -13.63 -1.70
N ASN A 27 -14.62 -13.02 -2.11
CA ASN A 27 -14.06 -13.26 -3.44
C ASN A 27 -13.41 -14.65 -3.51
N ARG A 28 -13.84 -15.46 -4.48
CA ARG A 28 -13.34 -16.83 -4.72
C ARG A 28 -12.82 -16.93 -6.15
N SER A 29 -11.55 -17.28 -6.30
CA SER A 29 -10.87 -17.30 -7.59
C SER A 29 -9.71 -18.30 -7.56
N GLN A 30 -9.30 -18.81 -8.72
CA GLN A 30 -8.07 -19.60 -8.83
C GLN A 30 -6.81 -18.72 -8.90
N VAL A 31 -6.98 -17.42 -9.12
CA VAL A 31 -5.91 -16.44 -9.24
C VAL A 31 -5.86 -15.58 -7.99
N HIS A 32 -4.66 -15.30 -7.51
CA HIS A 32 -4.32 -14.28 -6.52
C HIS A 32 -3.07 -13.58 -7.05
N TRP A 33 -3.20 -12.32 -7.47
CA TRP A 33 -2.11 -11.63 -8.16
C TRP A 33 -1.83 -10.27 -7.53
N ASP A 34 -0.70 -10.18 -6.83
CA ASP A 34 -0.26 -8.94 -6.21
C ASP A 34 0.31 -7.97 -7.25
N MET A 35 -0.35 -6.82 -7.40
CA MET A 35 0.12 -5.73 -8.23
C MET A 35 0.67 -4.62 -7.35
N VAL A 36 1.95 -4.31 -7.50
CA VAL A 36 2.62 -3.24 -6.73
C VAL A 36 2.57 -1.92 -7.51
N HIS A 37 2.23 -0.83 -6.81
CA HIS A 37 2.24 0.52 -7.35
C HIS A 37 3.08 1.45 -6.47
N ILE A 38 4.16 2.01 -7.05
CA ILE A 38 5.08 2.91 -6.37
C ILE A 38 4.57 4.34 -6.50
N GLN A 39 4.32 5.02 -5.38
CA GLN A 39 3.80 6.39 -5.35
C GLN A 39 4.86 7.44 -5.00
N ARG A 40 6.15 7.10 -4.99
CA ARG A 40 7.19 8.11 -4.75
C ARG A 40 7.25 9.12 -5.91
N PRO A 41 7.62 10.40 -5.67
CA PRO A 41 7.62 11.43 -6.71
C PRO A 41 8.41 11.05 -7.98
N GLU A 42 9.52 10.34 -7.84
CA GLU A 42 10.37 9.92 -8.96
C GLU A 42 9.72 8.86 -9.87
N TYR A 43 8.62 8.26 -9.45
CA TYR A 43 7.78 7.33 -10.23
C TYR A 43 6.43 7.93 -10.63
N GLY A 44 6.23 9.24 -10.44
CA GLY A 44 5.00 9.96 -10.80
C GLY A 44 4.13 10.38 -9.62
N GLY A 45 4.50 10.00 -8.38
CA GLY A 45 3.76 10.39 -7.19
C GLY A 45 2.45 9.61 -7.00
N GLY A 46 1.59 10.10 -6.12
CA GLY A 46 0.27 9.51 -5.91
C GLY A 46 -0.45 10.04 -4.68
N SER A 47 -1.72 9.69 -4.52
CA SER A 47 -2.49 10.04 -3.33
C SER A 47 -3.46 8.93 -3.00
N ILE A 48 -3.60 8.61 -1.72
CA ILE A 48 -4.55 7.62 -1.20
C ILE A 48 -5.52 8.36 -0.29
N TYR A 49 -6.80 8.19 -0.57
CA TYR A 49 -7.90 8.77 0.20
C TYR A 49 -8.78 7.68 0.76
N PHE A 50 -9.17 7.79 2.03
CA PHE A 50 -10.23 6.98 2.64
C PHE A 50 -11.39 7.90 2.99
N ASP A 51 -12.59 7.57 2.51
CA ASP A 51 -13.82 8.35 2.75
C ASP A 51 -13.70 9.86 2.41
N GLY A 52 -12.85 10.19 1.43
CA GLY A 52 -12.57 11.56 1.01
C GLY A 52 -11.44 12.26 1.77
N GLU A 53 -10.88 11.66 2.81
CA GLU A 53 -9.76 12.20 3.58
C GLU A 53 -8.42 11.71 3.03
N LEU A 54 -7.45 12.63 2.85
CA LEU A 54 -6.12 12.30 2.38
C LEU A 54 -5.33 11.57 3.46
N ILE A 55 -4.97 10.31 3.22
CA ILE A 55 -4.24 9.47 4.18
C ILE A 55 -2.76 9.37 3.82
N ARG A 56 -2.45 9.27 2.52
CA ARG A 56 -1.07 9.26 2.01
C ARG A 56 -0.90 10.16 0.81
N LYS A 57 0.25 10.84 0.74
CA LYS A 57 0.69 11.65 -0.39
C LYS A 57 2.11 11.26 -0.76
N ASP A 58 2.30 10.95 -2.04
CA ASP A 58 3.58 10.63 -2.67
C ASP A 58 4.42 9.58 -1.89
N GLY A 59 3.73 8.54 -1.40
CA GLY A 59 4.33 7.43 -0.66
C GLY A 59 4.43 7.62 0.86
N LEU A 60 4.12 8.80 1.41
CA LEU A 60 4.20 9.09 2.85
C LEU A 60 2.81 9.22 3.49
N PHE A 61 2.68 8.82 4.76
CA PHE A 61 1.51 9.10 5.59
C PHE A 61 1.49 10.59 5.99
N VAL A 62 0.33 11.22 5.84
CA VAL A 62 0.16 12.66 6.14
C VAL A 62 -0.60 12.92 7.44
N GLN A 63 -1.45 11.99 7.87
CA GLN A 63 -2.21 12.10 9.11
C GLN A 63 -1.27 12.04 10.32
N GLU A 64 -1.44 12.97 11.26
CA GLU A 64 -0.56 13.11 12.44
C GLU A 64 -0.39 11.79 13.20
N SER A 65 -1.49 11.05 13.40
CA SER A 65 -1.48 9.76 14.09
C SER A 65 -0.74 8.64 13.36
N LEU A 66 -0.48 8.80 12.06
CA LEU A 66 0.15 7.80 11.19
C LEU A 66 1.57 8.18 10.77
N GLN A 67 2.04 9.40 11.05
CA GLN A 67 3.38 9.85 10.65
C GLN A 67 4.49 9.00 11.27
N CYS A 68 4.28 8.40 12.45
CA CYS A 68 5.23 7.47 13.06
C CYS A 68 5.51 6.20 12.22
N LEU A 69 4.69 5.92 11.20
CA LEU A 69 4.87 4.82 10.26
C LEU A 69 5.71 5.21 9.03
N ASN A 70 6.14 6.47 8.92
CA ASN A 70 6.99 6.92 7.82
C ASN A 70 8.45 6.45 8.00
N PRO A 71 9.20 6.28 6.89
CA PRO A 71 10.55 5.71 6.93
C PRO A 71 11.52 6.40 7.90
N GLU A 72 11.42 7.72 8.08
CA GLU A 72 12.28 8.47 9.00
C GLU A 72 12.17 8.03 10.47
N HIS A 73 11.08 7.34 10.85
CA HIS A 73 10.83 6.85 12.21
C HIS A 73 11.11 5.35 12.39
N LEU A 74 11.45 4.64 11.31
CA LEU A 74 11.58 3.17 11.30
C LEU A 74 13.02 2.67 11.08
N LEU A 75 13.92 3.55 10.63
CA LEU A 75 15.32 3.24 10.40
C LEU A 75 16.11 3.43 11.70
N ASN A 76 16.23 2.35 12.49
CA ASN A 76 17.16 2.23 13.62
C ASN A 76 18.38 1.38 13.22
#